data_AF-A0A1M5IK42-F1
#
_entry.id   AF-A0A1M5IK42-F1
#
_cell.length_a   1.000
_cell.length_b   1.000
_cell.length_c   1.000
_cell.angle_alpha   90.00
_cell.angle_beta   90.00
_cell.angle_gamma   90.00
#
_symmetry.space_group_name_H-M   'P 1'
#
loop_
_entity.id
_entity.type
_entity.pdbx_description
1 polymer ?
#
loop_
_entity_poly.entity_id
_entity_poly.type
_entity_poly.pdbx_seq_one_letter_code
_entity_poly.pdbx_strand_id
1 'polypeptide(L)'
;MNRLLTNLKEKNQTKPKGGLYHKTQVNLTYNFNKIENSKLAEVQTRYIFETHTIDLKGLEAVLVDDIVKKFHRILKTGTSDATKERIKYFYADLVDENFVK
;
A
#
# COMPACT_ATOMS: atom_id res chain seq x y z
N MET A 1 17.42 -20.00 -30.21
CA MET A 1 16.85 -19.49 -28.94
C MET A 1 15.45 -18.93 -29.20
N ASN A 2 14.44 -19.30 -28.41
CA ASN A 2 13.04 -18.92 -28.67
C ASN A 2 12.79 -17.44 -28.31
N ARG A 3 12.61 -16.59 -29.34
CA ARG A 3 12.41 -15.13 -29.20
C ARG A 3 11.22 -14.77 -28.32
N LEU A 4 10.12 -15.53 -28.37
CA LEU A 4 8.93 -15.26 -27.55
C LEU A 4 9.24 -15.50 -26.07
N LEU A 5 9.92 -16.60 -25.76
CA LEU A 5 10.31 -16.92 -24.38
C LEU A 5 11.26 -15.86 -23.79
N THR A 6 12.24 -15.38 -24.58
CA THR A 6 13.14 -14.30 -24.14
C THR A 6 12.38 -13.01 -23.86
N ASN A 7 11.51 -12.58 -24.77
CA ASN A 7 10.68 -11.38 -24.60
C ASN A 7 9.73 -11.48 -23.40
N LEU A 8 9.16 -12.66 -23.13
CA LEU A 8 8.29 -12.87 -21.97
C LEU A 8 9.07 -12.83 -20.66
N LYS A 9 10.28 -13.38 -20.61
CA LYS A 9 11.17 -13.30 -19.44
C LYS A 9 11.60 -11.86 -19.16
N GLU A 10 12.00 -11.11 -20.18
CA GLU A 10 12.37 -9.69 -20.04
C GLU A 10 11.20 -8.83 -19.58
N LYS A 11 10.00 -9.03 -20.15
CA LYS A 11 8.78 -8.31 -19.72
C LYS A 11 8.37 -8.64 -18.29
N ASN A 12 8.60 -9.88 -17.84
CA ASN A 12 8.34 -10.28 -16.45
C ASN A 12 9.33 -9.64 -15.47
N GLN A 13 10.60 -9.49 -15.86
CA GLN A 13 11.61 -8.82 -15.03
C GLN A 13 11.38 -7.31 -14.96
N THR A 14 11.08 -6.68 -16.09
CA THR A 14 10.93 -5.22 -16.19
C THR A 14 9.57 -4.70 -15.75
N LYS A 15 8.54 -5.56 -15.72
CA LYS A 15 7.14 -5.25 -15.35
C LYS A 15 6.65 -3.90 -15.90
N PRO A 16 6.79 -3.66 -17.22
CA PRO A 16 6.47 -2.37 -17.79
C PRO A 16 4.96 -2.10 -17.69
N LYS A 17 4.61 -0.88 -17.26
CA LYS A 17 3.20 -0.43 -17.23
C LYS A 17 2.60 -0.56 -18.65
N GLY A 18 1.38 -1.08 -18.72
CA GLY A 18 0.67 -1.34 -19.99
C GLY A 18 1.06 -2.63 -20.74
N GLY A 19 2.07 -3.38 -20.28
CA GLY A 19 2.41 -4.71 -20.81
C GLY A 19 1.36 -5.78 -20.50
N LEU A 20 1.50 -6.97 -21.11
CA LEU A 20 0.56 -8.09 -20.90
C LEU A 20 0.42 -8.47 -19.42
N TYR A 21 1.54 -8.52 -18.69
CA TYR A 21 1.55 -8.81 -17.25
C TYR A 21 0.75 -7.76 -16.46
N HIS A 22 1.02 -6.48 -16.69
CA HIS A 22 0.31 -5.37 -16.05
C HIS A 22 -1.20 -5.42 -16.32
N LYS A 23 -1.61 -5.60 -17.58
CA LYS A 23 -3.03 -5.73 -17.96
C LYS A 23 -3.69 -6.91 -17.27
N THR A 24 -3.02 -8.06 -17.23
CA THR A 24 -3.52 -9.25 -16.53
C THR A 24 -3.66 -9.00 -15.03
N GLN A 25 -2.69 -8.34 -14.40
CA GLN A 25 -2.77 -7.99 -12.97
C GLN A 25 -3.98 -7.09 -12.68
N VAL A 26 -4.13 -6.00 -13.42
CA VAL A 26 -5.26 -5.07 -13.23
C VAL A 26 -6.60 -5.77 -13.42
N ASN A 27 -6.75 -6.55 -14.49
CA ASN A 27 -8.01 -7.23 -14.80
C ASN A 27 -8.36 -8.32 -13.79
N LEU A 28 -7.40 -9.15 -13.40
CA LEU A 28 -7.62 -10.19 -12.40
C LEU A 28 -7.97 -9.56 -11.05
N THR A 29 -7.18 -8.59 -10.57
CA THR A 29 -7.43 -7.92 -9.30
C THR A 29 -8.79 -7.23 -9.29
N TYR A 30 -9.17 -6.55 -10.38
CA TYR A 30 -10.50 -5.94 -10.48
C TYR A 30 -11.61 -6.98 -10.37
N ASN A 31 -11.51 -8.09 -11.10
CA ASN A 31 -12.52 -9.14 -11.10
C ASN A 31 -12.65 -9.83 -9.74
N PHE A 32 -11.53 -10.20 -9.10
CA PHE A 32 -11.53 -10.76 -7.75
C PHE A 32 -12.16 -9.80 -6.75
N ASN A 33 -11.73 -8.54 -6.76
CA ASN A 33 -12.29 -7.51 -5.89
C ASN A 33 -13.80 -7.35 -6.10
N LYS A 34 -14.31 -7.45 -7.34
CA LYS A 34 -15.75 -7.39 -7.60
C LYS A 34 -16.52 -8.60 -7.10
N ILE A 35 -15.95 -9.80 -7.19
CA ILE A 35 -16.56 -11.01 -6.59
C ILE A 35 -16.72 -10.83 -5.07
N GLU A 36 -15.75 -10.17 -4.43
CA GLU A 36 -15.80 -9.81 -2.99
C GLU A 36 -16.60 -8.53 -2.70
N ASN A 37 -17.37 -8.02 -3.66
CA ASN A 37 -18.21 -6.81 -3.54
C ASN A 37 -17.44 -5.50 -3.27
N SER A 38 -16.17 -5.41 -3.67
CA SER A 38 -15.41 -4.15 -3.61
C SER A 38 -16.09 -3.04 -4.42
N LYS A 39 -16.02 -1.80 -3.93
CA LYS A 39 -16.57 -0.61 -4.59
C LYS A 39 -15.61 0.04 -5.59
N LEU A 40 -14.36 -0.40 -5.65
CA LEU A 40 -13.36 0.18 -6.57
C LEU A 40 -13.77 -0.04 -8.02
N ALA A 41 -13.69 1.02 -8.83
CA ALA A 41 -13.80 0.91 -10.28
C ALA A 41 -12.50 0.35 -10.88
N GLU A 42 -12.57 -0.16 -12.10
CA GLU A 42 -11.40 -0.72 -12.81
C GLU A 42 -10.26 0.30 -12.93
N VAL A 43 -10.60 1.56 -13.26
CA VAL A 43 -9.63 2.66 -13.36
C VAL A 43 -8.92 2.92 -12.03
N GLN A 44 -9.62 2.80 -10.91
CA GLN A 44 -9.05 2.99 -9.58
C GLN A 44 -8.14 1.81 -9.21
N THR A 45 -8.54 0.59 -9.57
CA THR A 45 -7.70 -0.60 -9.42
C THR A 45 -6.41 -0.46 -10.25
N ARG A 46 -6.49 0.11 -11.45
CA ARG A 46 -5.32 0.42 -12.28
C ARG A 46 -4.40 1.45 -11.63
N TYR A 47 -4.95 2.53 -11.06
CA TYR A 47 -4.16 3.55 -10.37
C TYR A 47 -3.40 3.01 -9.15
N ILE A 48 -3.92 2.01 -8.45
CA ILE A 48 -3.16 1.34 -7.38
C ILE A 48 -1.83 0.77 -7.93
N PHE A 49 -1.84 0.16 -9.12
CA PHE A 49 -0.62 -0.39 -9.73
C PHE A 49 0.25 0.67 -10.40
N GLU A 50 -0.35 1.71 -10.99
CA GLU A 50 0.39 2.68 -11.80
C GLU A 50 0.94 3.84 -11.01
N THR A 51 0.18 4.34 -10.04
CA THR A 51 0.50 5.58 -9.30
C THR A 51 0.53 5.37 -7.80
N HIS A 52 0.18 4.18 -7.30
CA HIS A 52 0.02 3.91 -5.87
C HIS A 52 -0.99 4.87 -5.23
N THR A 53 -2.00 5.30 -5.98
CA THR A 53 -3.04 6.22 -5.52
C THR A 53 -4.43 5.65 -5.70
N ILE A 54 -5.36 6.10 -4.86
CA ILE A 54 -6.80 5.93 -5.06
C ILE A 54 -7.44 7.31 -4.92
N ASP A 55 -8.29 7.65 -5.88
CA ASP A 55 -9.20 8.79 -5.76
C ASP A 55 -10.54 8.31 -5.17
N LEU A 56 -11.20 9.20 -4.43
CA LEU A 56 -12.60 9.02 -4.06
C LEU A 56 -13.39 10.07 -4.82
N LYS A 57 -14.62 9.77 -5.23
CA LYS A 57 -15.43 10.67 -6.08
C LYS A 57 -15.42 12.11 -5.54
N GLY A 58 -14.76 13.02 -6.26
CA GLY A 58 -14.68 14.44 -5.92
C GLY A 58 -13.62 14.83 -4.89
N LEU A 59 -12.74 13.91 -4.49
CA LEU A 59 -11.62 14.17 -3.57
C LEU A 59 -10.27 14.05 -4.30
N GLU A 60 -9.26 14.67 -3.71
CA GLU A 60 -7.87 14.52 -4.15
C GLU A 60 -7.41 13.07 -4.03
N ALA A 61 -6.54 12.65 -4.96
CA ALA A 61 -5.96 11.32 -4.94
C ALA A 61 -5.07 11.14 -3.69
N VAL A 62 -5.26 10.03 -2.98
CA VAL A 62 -4.50 9.71 -1.77
C VAL A 62 -3.56 8.53 -2.06
N LEU A 63 -2.34 8.59 -1.52
CA LEU A 63 -1.38 7.49 -1.60
C LEU A 63 -1.87 6.28 -0.80
N VAL A 64 -1.86 5.11 -1.44
CA VAL A 64 -2.28 3.84 -0.83
C VAL A 64 -1.42 3.50 0.39
N ASP A 65 -0.13 3.77 0.33
CA ASP A 65 0.80 3.53 1.44
C ASP A 65 0.41 4.31 2.70
N ASP A 66 -0.10 5.53 2.56
CA ASP A 66 -0.50 6.34 3.71
C ASP A 66 -1.79 5.82 4.33
N ILE A 67 -2.72 5.32 3.50
CA ILE A 67 -3.90 4.59 3.97
C ILE A 67 -3.47 3.36 4.77
N VAL A 68 -2.57 2.53 4.23
CA VAL A 68 -2.06 1.32 4.89
C VAL A 68 -1.36 1.65 6.21
N LYS A 69 -0.47 2.66 6.22
CA LYS A 69 0.20 3.13 7.46
C LYS A 69 -0.81 3.61 8.49
N LYS A 70 -1.84 4.35 8.07
CA LYS A 70 -2.87 4.87 8.98
C LYS A 70 -3.68 3.72 9.59
N PHE A 71 -4.12 2.76 8.78
CA PHE A 71 -4.80 1.55 9.26
C PHE A 71 -3.92 0.74 10.20
N HIS A 72 -2.64 0.51 9.84
CA HIS A 72 -1.69 -0.20 10.70
C HIS A 72 -1.55 0.49 12.07
N ARG A 73 -1.43 1.83 12.08
CA ARG A 73 -1.39 2.60 13.32
C ARG A 73 -2.66 2.42 14.14
N ILE A 74 -3.84 2.49 13.52
CA ILE A 74 -5.13 2.29 14.22
C ILE A 74 -5.22 0.89 14.84
N LEU A 75 -4.81 -0.15 14.10
CA LEU A 75 -4.82 -1.52 14.62
C LEU A 75 -3.82 -1.73 15.77
N LYS A 76 -2.70 -1.01 15.77
CA LYS A 76 -1.75 -1.02 16.89
C LYS A 76 -2.22 -0.18 18.08
N THR A 77 -2.99 0.88 17.87
CA THR A 77 -3.50 1.67 19.01
C THR A 77 -4.45 0.83 19.86
N GLY A 78 -4.14 0.69 21.15
CA GLY A 78 -4.92 -0.12 22.08
C GLY A 78 -4.36 -1.53 22.34
N THR A 79 -3.24 -1.91 21.72
CA THR A 79 -2.55 -3.16 22.04
C THR A 79 -1.61 -2.99 23.26
N SER A 80 -1.32 -4.08 23.95
CA SER A 80 -0.36 -4.11 25.07
C SER A 80 1.03 -3.66 24.62
N ASP A 81 1.46 -4.03 23.42
CA ASP A 81 2.75 -3.63 22.85
C ASP A 81 2.84 -2.12 22.60
N ALA A 82 1.79 -1.51 22.03
CA ALA A 82 1.76 -0.06 21.83
C ALA A 82 1.72 0.71 23.16
N THR A 83 1.12 0.15 24.22
CA THR A 83 1.13 0.72 25.56
C THR A 83 2.53 0.69 26.18
N LYS A 84 3.25 -0.44 26.07
CA LYS A 84 4.65 -0.56 26.53
C LYS A 84 5.57 0.44 25.83
N GLU A 85 5.40 0.58 24.52
CA GLU A 85 6.18 1.52 23.72
C GLU A 85 5.90 2.98 24.11
N ARG A 86 4.62 3.37 24.32
CA ARG A 86 4.26 4.70 24.84
C ARG A 86 4.84 4.97 26.22
N ILE A 87 4.82 3.98 27.11
CA ILE A 87 5.40 4.09 28.45
C ILE A 87 6.92 4.28 28.37
N LYS A 88 7.61 3.56 27.47
CA LYS A 88 9.06 3.71 27.25
C LYS A 88 9.42 5.13 26.81
N TYR A 89 8.71 5.70 25.83
CA TYR A 89 8.97 7.08 25.39
C TYR A 89 8.61 8.12 26.46
N PHE A 90 7.52 7.91 27.20
CA PHE A 90 7.17 8.78 28.33
C PHE A 90 8.27 8.80 29.40
N TYR A 91 8.86 7.65 29.72
CA TYR A 91 10.02 7.61 30.63
C TYR A 91 11.27 8.25 30.02
N ALA A 92 11.52 8.10 28.72
CA ALA A 92 12.66 8.76 28.06
C ALA A 92 12.53 10.29 28.12
N ASP A 93 11.35 10.83 27.80
CA ASP A 93 11.06 12.27 27.86
C ASP A 93 11.20 12.82 29.29
N LEU A 94 10.72 12.07 30.30
CA LEU A 94 10.88 12.43 31.72
C LEU A 94 12.33 12.34 32.21
N VAL A 95 13.15 11.47 31.64
CA VAL A 95 14.56 11.31 32.05
C VAL A 95 15.44 12.35 31.35
N ASP A 96 15.14 12.72 30.11
CA ASP A 96 15.85 13.79 29.38
C ASP A 96 15.59 15.20 29.99
N GLU A 97 14.40 15.45 30.55
CA GLU A 97 14.11 16.70 31.29
C GLU A 97 14.83 16.80 32.65
N ASN A 98 15.43 15.70 33.15
CA ASN A 98 16.09 15.66 34.46
C ASN A 98 17.63 15.76 34.41
N PHE A 99 18.25 16.07 33.26
CA PHE A 99 19.71 16.28 33.15
C PHE A 99 20.14 17.75 32.98
N VAL A 100 19.23 18.72 33.13
CA VAL A 100 19.54 20.15 33.20
C VAL A 100 18.99 20.76 34.49
N LYS A 101 19.50 20.29 35.64
CA LYS A 101 19.64 21.09 36.87
C LYS A 101 20.87 20.64 37.65
#